data_AF-A0A736UCF8-F1
#
_entry.id   AF-A0A736UCF8-F1
#
_cell.length_a   1.000
_cell.length_b   1.000
_cell.length_c   1.000
_cell.angle_alpha   90.00
_cell.angle_beta   90.00
_cell.angle_gamma   90.00
#
_symmetry.space_group_name_H-M   'P 1'
#
loop_
_entity.id
_entity.type
_entity.pdbx_description
1 polymer ?
#
loop_
_entity_poly.entity_id
_entity_poly.type
_entity_poly.pdbx_seq_one_letter_code
_entity_poly.pdbx_strand_id
1 'polypeptide(L)'
;MKSQLNILQGIMEKQFIPYIQPVVDAETERLIGGEVLMRWRKSDKEILTPEKFLQEAECAGLIIRMTCDLLEDIMDKMLPLFINKKIRYKFHIAININPGLLNNSDFISKCINFMNVFPEKKMILILEITEREKVLYSKNEEENLKRLRAHGIKIS
;
A
#
# COMPACT_ATOMS: atom_id res chain seq x y z
N MET A 1 2.23 15.00 20.47
CA MET A 1 0.82 15.24 20.86
C MET A 1 0.04 16.07 19.84
N LYS A 2 0.36 17.35 19.57
CA LYS A 2 -0.39 18.14 18.56
C LYS A 2 -0.35 17.54 17.15
N SER A 3 0.80 17.03 16.75
CA SER A 3 1.02 16.50 15.41
C SER A 3 0.43 15.10 15.20
N GLN A 4 0.45 14.23 16.22
CA GLN A 4 -0.35 12.99 16.26
C GLN A 4 -1.86 13.24 16.10
N LEU A 5 -2.42 14.24 16.79
CA LEU A 5 -3.83 14.62 16.65
C LEU A 5 -4.15 15.06 15.22
N ASN A 6 -3.25 15.81 14.59
CA ASN A 6 -3.42 16.22 13.19
C ASN A 6 -3.41 15.02 12.23
N ILE A 7 -2.53 14.04 12.45
CA ILE A 7 -2.50 12.82 11.63
C ILE A 7 -3.79 12.03 11.82
N LEU A 8 -4.25 11.84 13.06
CA LEU A 8 -5.50 11.14 13.33
C LEU A 8 -6.70 11.83 12.66
N GLN A 9 -6.77 13.16 12.74
CA GLN A 9 -7.79 13.93 12.05
C GLN A 9 -7.69 13.77 10.52
N GLY A 10 -6.48 13.81 9.96
CA GLY A 10 -6.26 13.54 8.54
C GLY A 10 -6.72 12.15 8.10
N ILE A 11 -6.57 11.13 8.95
CA ILE A 11 -7.09 9.78 8.70
C ILE A 11 -8.63 9.81 8.65
N MET A 12 -9.26 10.42 9.67
CA MET A 12 -10.72 10.53 9.75
C MET A 12 -11.31 11.27 8.54
N GLU A 13 -10.61 12.29 8.06
CA GLU A 13 -11.00 13.11 6.90
C GLU A 13 -10.53 12.53 5.56
N LYS A 14 -9.97 11.31 5.52
CA LYS A 14 -9.48 10.64 4.30
C LYS A 14 -8.50 11.50 3.48
N GLN A 15 -7.63 12.23 4.18
CA GLN A 15 -6.64 13.13 3.59
C GLN A 15 -5.36 12.42 3.11
N PHE A 16 -5.14 11.17 3.53
CA PHE A 16 -4.03 10.34 3.07
C PHE A 16 -4.44 9.61 1.80
N ILE A 17 -3.91 10.05 0.66
CA ILE A 17 -4.33 9.61 -0.67
C ILE A 17 -3.17 8.96 -1.44
N PRO A 18 -3.47 8.02 -2.36
CA PRO A 18 -2.47 7.38 -3.20
C PRO A 18 -2.10 8.29 -4.36
N TYR A 19 -0.80 8.54 -4.53
CA TYR A 19 -0.24 8.93 -5.82
C TYR A 19 0.38 7.69 -6.44
N ILE A 20 0.20 7.49 -7.74
CA ILE A 20 0.69 6.30 -8.44
C ILE A 20 1.76 6.74 -9.44
N GLN A 21 3.00 6.31 -9.21
CA GLN A 21 4.10 6.48 -10.15
C GLN A 21 4.07 5.35 -11.18
N PRO A 22 3.92 5.63 -12.49
CA PRO A 22 3.84 4.60 -13.52
C PRO A 22 5.09 3.73 -13.59
N VAL A 23 4.90 2.42 -13.76
CA VAL A 23 5.96 1.47 -14.10
C VAL A 23 5.70 0.95 -15.51
N VAL A 24 6.70 1.12 -16.39
CA VAL A 24 6.65 0.70 -17.79
C VAL A 24 7.61 -0.45 -18.04
N ASP A 25 7.19 -1.38 -18.88
CA ASP A 25 8.03 -2.45 -19.39
C ASP A 25 9.05 -1.87 -20.37
N ALA A 26 10.34 -2.14 -20.15
CA ALA A 26 11.41 -1.49 -20.91
C ALA A 26 11.51 -1.96 -22.37
N GLU A 27 11.03 -3.16 -22.69
CA GLU A 27 11.08 -3.71 -24.05
C GLU A 27 9.85 -3.30 -24.86
N THR A 28 8.68 -3.34 -24.25
CA THR A 28 7.39 -3.11 -24.93
C THR A 28 6.84 -1.70 -24.73
N GLU A 29 7.45 -0.90 -23.86
CA GLU A 29 7.01 0.44 -23.43
C GLU A 29 5.58 0.47 -22.85
N ARG A 30 5.02 -0.70 -22.52
CA ARG A 30 3.67 -0.80 -21.99
C ARG A 30 3.66 -0.44 -20.51
N LEU A 31 2.65 0.31 -20.09
CA LEU A 31 2.34 0.48 -18.69
C LEU A 31 1.99 -0.90 -18.10
N ILE A 32 2.75 -1.35 -17.10
CA ILE A 32 2.58 -2.67 -16.46
C ILE A 32 2.22 -2.58 -14.98
N GLY A 33 2.27 -1.39 -14.40
CA GLY A 33 1.92 -1.18 -13.01
C GLY A 33 2.17 0.23 -12.53
N GLY A 34 2.24 0.36 -11.21
CA GLY A 34 2.72 1.57 -10.57
C GLY A 34 3.12 1.36 -9.12
N GLU A 35 4.03 2.22 -8.66
CA GLU A 35 4.38 2.34 -7.25
C GLU A 35 3.44 3.35 -6.58
N VAL A 36 2.83 2.96 -5.48
CA VAL A 36 1.97 3.83 -4.69
C VAL A 36 2.82 4.58 -3.68
N LEU A 37 2.73 5.90 -3.79
CA LEU A 37 3.35 6.86 -2.91
C LEU A 37 2.24 7.56 -2.12
N MET A 38 2.18 7.31 -0.81
CA MET A 38 1.22 8.00 0.06
C MET A 38 1.49 9.51 0.05
N ARG A 39 0.42 10.31 0.01
CA ARG A 39 0.48 11.77 0.13
C ARG A 39 -0.55 12.23 1.14
N TRP A 40 -0.19 13.22 1.94
CA TRP A 40 -1.12 13.88 2.85
C TRP A 40 -1.63 15.17 2.21
N ARG A 41 -2.85 15.13 1.67
CA ARG A 41 -3.53 16.29 1.09
C ARG A 41 -4.32 17.01 2.17
N LYS A 42 -3.73 18.06 2.75
CA LYS A 42 -4.40 18.91 3.76
C LYS A 42 -5.34 19.94 3.14
N SER A 43 -5.05 20.31 1.89
CA SER A 43 -5.92 21.09 1.01
C SER A 43 -5.48 20.89 -0.44
N ASP A 44 -6.24 21.40 -1.42
CA ASP A 44 -5.85 21.31 -2.84
C ASP A 44 -4.51 22.01 -3.16
N LYS A 45 -4.05 22.92 -2.28
CA LYS A 45 -2.77 23.64 -2.43
C LYS A 45 -1.65 23.12 -1.53
N GLU A 46 -1.94 22.19 -0.61
CA GLU A 46 -0.98 21.68 0.37
C GLU A 46 -1.00 20.15 0.37
N ILE A 47 -0.01 19.57 -0.31
CA ILE A 47 0.20 18.12 -0.41
C ILE A 47 1.58 17.80 0.14
N LEU A 48 1.62 17.03 1.22
CA LEU A 48 2.86 16.65 1.90
C LEU A 48 3.32 15.26 1.47
N THR A 49 4.64 15.09 1.36
CA THR A 49 5.30 13.81 1.14
C THR A 49 5.43 13.02 2.45
N PRO A 50 5.60 11.68 2.38
CA PRO A 50 5.74 10.83 3.56
C PRO A 50 6.81 11.30 4.55
N GLU A 51 7.92 11.85 4.07
CA GLU A 51 9.00 12.39 4.91
C GLU A 51 8.53 13.40 5.97
N LYS A 52 7.42 14.11 5.72
CA LYS A 52 6.88 15.11 6.66
C LYS A 52 6.05 14.51 7.81
N PHE A 53 5.57 13.28 7.69
CA PHE A 53 4.61 12.71 8.66
C PHE A 53 4.87 11.24 9.03
N LEU A 54 5.62 10.51 8.21
CA LEU A 54 5.76 9.06 8.34
C LEU A 54 6.39 8.66 9.67
N GLN A 55 7.50 9.31 10.07
CA GLN A 55 8.17 9.00 11.33
C GLN A 55 7.23 9.11 12.53
N GLU A 56 6.41 10.15 12.58
CA GLU A 56 5.45 10.32 13.68
C GLU A 56 4.29 9.33 13.59
N ALA A 57 3.79 9.06 12.38
CA ALA A 57 2.76 8.05 12.17
C ALA A 57 3.24 6.65 12.61
N GLU A 58 4.52 6.32 12.37
CA GLU A 58 5.15 5.08 12.79
C GLU A 58 5.29 5.03 14.32
N CYS A 59 5.87 6.07 14.94
CA CYS A 59 6.00 6.13 16.40
C CYS A 59 4.65 6.07 17.13
N ALA A 60 3.58 6.57 16.51
CA ALA A 60 2.23 6.54 17.05
C ALA A 60 1.45 5.25 16.70
N GLY A 61 2.01 4.35 15.87
CA GLY A 61 1.33 3.16 15.36
C GLY A 61 0.19 3.46 14.35
N LEU A 62 0.00 4.72 13.97
CA LEU A 62 -1.04 5.16 13.04
C LEU A 62 -0.76 4.72 11.59
N ILE A 63 0.49 4.43 11.25
CA ILE A 63 0.88 3.95 9.93
C ILE A 63 0.11 2.71 9.49
N ILE A 64 -0.24 1.82 10.42
CA ILE A 64 -1.01 0.61 10.10
C ILE A 64 -2.39 0.99 9.56
N ARG A 65 -3.11 1.86 10.28
CA ARG A 65 -4.42 2.37 9.88
C ARG A 65 -4.33 3.08 8.53
N MET A 66 -3.32 3.94 8.36
CA MET A 66 -3.11 4.70 7.13
C MET A 66 -2.88 3.79 5.93
N THR A 67 -2.04 2.77 6.05
CA THR A 67 -1.75 1.82 4.95
C THR A 67 -2.95 0.94 4.64
N CYS A 68 -3.70 0.49 5.65
CA CYS A 68 -4.94 -0.26 5.46
C CYS A 68 -6.00 0.57 4.71
N ASP A 69 -6.26 1.80 5.15
CA ASP A 69 -7.20 2.73 4.50
C ASP A 69 -6.74 3.06 3.06
N LEU A 70 -5.44 3.19 2.83
CA LEU A 70 -4.86 3.42 1.50
C LEU A 70 -5.09 2.23 0.56
N LEU A 71 -4.91 0.98 1.05
CA LEU A 71 -5.18 -0.23 0.28
C LEU A 71 -6.64 -0.34 -0.16
N GLU A 72 -7.57 0.02 0.72
CA GLU A 72 -9.00 0.08 0.39
C GLU A 72 -9.28 1.12 -0.69
N ASP A 73 -8.73 2.33 -0.57
CA ASP A 73 -8.93 3.39 -1.56
C ASP A 73 -8.36 3.01 -2.94
N ILE A 74 -7.20 2.34 -2.99
CA ILE A 74 -6.65 1.80 -4.24
C ILE A 74 -7.60 0.74 -4.82
N MET A 75 -8.08 -0.18 -3.98
CA MET A 75 -8.98 -1.24 -4.41
C MET A 75 -10.26 -0.67 -5.04
N ASP A 76 -10.90 0.29 -4.37
CA ASP A 76 -12.14 0.93 -4.83
C ASP A 76 -11.94 1.70 -6.15
N LYS A 77 -10.78 2.35 -6.32
CA LYS A 77 -10.44 3.07 -7.55
C LYS A 77 -10.08 2.15 -8.71
N MET A 78 -9.37 1.06 -8.43
CA MET A 78 -8.83 0.17 -9.47
C MET A 78 -9.84 -0.87 -9.93
N LEU A 79 -10.64 -1.45 -9.02
CA LEU A 79 -11.54 -2.56 -9.33
C LEU A 79 -12.51 -2.27 -10.50
N PRO A 80 -13.14 -1.08 -10.60
CA PRO A 80 -13.98 -0.74 -11.75
C PRO A 80 -13.24 -0.78 -13.10
N LEU A 81 -11.93 -0.52 -13.13
CA LEU A 81 -11.13 -0.57 -14.37
C LEU A 81 -10.97 -2.01 -14.88
N PHE A 82 -10.91 -2.98 -13.99
CA PHE A 82 -10.82 -4.41 -14.35
C PHE A 82 -12.19 -4.99 -14.67
N ILE A 83 -13.23 -4.69 -13.87
CA ILE A 83 -14.61 -5.16 -14.14
C ILE A 83 -15.09 -4.68 -15.50
N ASN A 84 -14.87 -3.40 -15.82
CA ASN A 84 -15.26 -2.83 -17.11
C ASN A 84 -14.27 -3.15 -18.25
N LYS A 85 -13.29 -4.05 -18.00
CA LYS A 85 -12.27 -4.47 -18.97
C LYS A 85 -11.54 -3.29 -19.63
N LYS A 86 -11.34 -2.19 -18.91
CA LYS A 86 -10.45 -1.09 -19.34
C LYS A 86 -8.99 -1.50 -19.20
N ILE A 87 -8.67 -2.26 -18.16
CA ILE A 87 -7.41 -2.99 -18.00
C ILE A 87 -7.71 -4.48 -18.23
N ARG A 88 -6.98 -5.10 -19.17
CA ARG A 88 -7.19 -6.50 -19.59
C ARG A 88 -5.99 -7.41 -19.40
N TYR A 89 -4.83 -6.83 -19.12
CA TYR A 89 -3.56 -7.51 -18.92
C TYR A 89 -3.22 -7.54 -17.42
N LYS A 90 -2.16 -8.28 -17.06
CA LYS A 90 -1.65 -8.30 -15.69
C LYS A 90 -1.06 -6.93 -15.35
N PHE A 91 -1.55 -6.34 -14.28
CA PHE A 91 -1.07 -5.07 -13.73
C PHE A 91 -0.47 -5.36 -12.36
N HIS A 92 0.47 -4.53 -11.91
CA HIS A 92 0.95 -4.58 -10.52
C HIS A 92 0.78 -3.23 -9.82
N ILE A 93 0.53 -3.29 -8.52
CA ILE A 93 0.61 -2.15 -7.62
C ILE A 93 1.61 -2.51 -6.55
N ALA A 94 2.65 -1.68 -6.42
CA ALA A 94 3.58 -1.76 -5.31
C ALA A 94 3.18 -0.78 -4.21
N ILE A 95 3.21 -1.21 -2.95
CA ILE A 95 3.06 -0.33 -1.79
C ILE A 95 4.28 -0.46 -0.89
N ASN A 96 4.75 0.68 -0.38
CA ASN A 96 5.80 0.72 0.62
C ASN A 96 5.24 0.30 1.99
N ILE A 97 5.92 -0.61 2.67
CA ILE A 97 5.56 -1.04 4.03
C ILE A 97 6.77 -1.06 4.95
N ASN A 98 6.52 -0.83 6.24
CA ASN A 98 7.46 -1.23 7.29
C ASN A 98 7.19 -2.69 7.72
N PRO A 99 8.20 -3.41 8.23
CA PRO A 99 8.03 -4.80 8.69
C PRO A 99 6.96 -4.96 9.77
N GLY A 100 6.78 -3.95 10.63
CA GLY A 100 5.81 -3.99 11.73
C GLY A 100 4.37 -4.24 11.27
N LEU A 101 4.00 -3.82 10.05
CA LEU A 101 2.70 -4.14 9.43
C LEU A 101 2.47 -5.66 9.30
N LEU A 102 3.51 -6.47 9.15
CA LEU A 102 3.41 -7.92 9.00
C LEU A 102 2.92 -8.60 10.29
N ASN A 103 2.99 -7.95 11.45
CA ASN A 103 2.41 -8.46 12.69
C ASN A 103 0.92 -8.13 12.84
N ASN A 104 0.36 -7.29 11.97
CA ASN A 104 -1.02 -6.88 12.05
C ASN A 104 -1.94 -7.79 11.22
N SER A 105 -2.82 -8.54 11.87
CA SER A 105 -3.70 -9.50 11.19
C SER A 105 -4.72 -8.86 10.25
N ASP A 106 -5.16 -7.63 10.51
CA ASP A 106 -6.07 -6.88 9.65
C ASP A 106 -5.36 -6.49 8.34
N PHE A 107 -4.13 -5.97 8.42
CA PHE A 107 -3.30 -5.69 7.26
C PHE A 107 -3.07 -6.94 6.39
N ILE A 108 -2.70 -8.08 7.00
CA ILE A 108 -2.54 -9.35 6.28
C ILE A 108 -3.84 -9.75 5.57
N SER A 109 -4.97 -9.65 6.26
CA SER A 109 -6.27 -9.98 5.69
C SER A 109 -6.67 -9.06 4.54
N LYS A 110 -6.39 -7.74 4.64
CA LYS A 110 -6.63 -6.79 3.56
C LYS A 110 -5.76 -7.04 2.34
N CYS A 111 -4.49 -7.39 2.52
CA CYS A 111 -3.62 -7.75 1.40
C CYS A 111 -4.14 -8.99 0.66
N ILE A 112 -4.58 -10.01 1.39
CA ILE A 112 -5.17 -11.22 0.79
C ILE A 112 -6.48 -10.89 0.08
N ASN A 113 -7.34 -10.08 0.70
CA ASN A 113 -8.59 -9.63 0.08
C ASN A 113 -8.33 -8.85 -1.21
N PHE A 114 -7.35 -7.94 -1.19
CA PHE A 114 -6.94 -7.18 -2.36
C PHE A 114 -6.61 -8.10 -3.52
N MET A 115 -5.87 -9.19 -3.32
CA MET A 115 -5.58 -10.16 -4.40
C MET A 115 -6.82 -10.92 -4.92
N ASN A 116 -7.85 -11.08 -4.10
CA ASN A 116 -9.01 -11.92 -4.40
C ASN A 116 -10.15 -11.19 -5.13
N VAL A 117 -10.27 -9.86 -4.96
CA VAL A 117 -11.39 -9.11 -5.57
C VAL A 117 -11.22 -8.86 -7.07
N PHE A 118 -9.98 -8.89 -7.59
CA PHE A 118 -9.74 -8.60 -9.00
C PHE A 118 -9.95 -9.83 -9.89
N PRO A 119 -10.65 -9.68 -11.03
CA PRO A 119 -10.97 -10.79 -11.92
C PRO A 119 -9.71 -11.44 -12.49
N GLU A 120 -9.74 -12.77 -12.60
CA GLU A 120 -8.66 -13.59 -13.16
C GLU A 120 -7.29 -13.37 -12.49
N LYS A 121 -7.25 -12.82 -11.26
CA LYS A 121 -6.01 -12.44 -10.57
C LYS A 121 -5.11 -11.54 -11.43
N LYS A 122 -5.71 -10.63 -12.21
CA LYS A 122 -4.99 -9.68 -13.08
C LYS A 122 -4.30 -8.56 -12.33
N MET A 123 -4.66 -8.32 -11.07
CA MET A 123 -3.97 -7.38 -10.20
C MET A 123 -2.98 -8.14 -9.31
N ILE A 124 -1.73 -7.69 -9.30
CA ILE A 124 -0.67 -8.23 -8.44
C ILE A 124 -0.29 -7.16 -7.41
N LEU A 125 -0.40 -7.48 -6.13
CA LEU A 125 0.12 -6.67 -5.04
C LEU A 125 1.60 -7.00 -4.83
N ILE A 126 2.43 -5.96 -4.77
CA ILE A 126 3.83 -6.01 -4.39
C ILE A 126 3.97 -5.23 -3.08
N LEU A 127 4.57 -5.84 -2.07
CA LEU A 127 4.94 -5.17 -0.83
C LEU A 127 6.43 -4.86 -0.88
N GLU A 128 6.77 -3.59 -0.93
CA GLU A 128 8.15 -3.09 -0.92
C GLU A 128 8.55 -2.82 0.53
N ILE A 129 9.46 -3.63 1.05
CA ILE A 129 9.92 -3.51 2.42
C ILE A 129 11.12 -2.58 2.44
N THR A 130 10.94 -1.36 2.92
CA THR A 130 12.08 -0.43 3.04
C THR A 130 12.99 -0.87 4.19
N GLU A 131 14.20 -1.33 3.88
CA GLU A 131 15.26 -1.66 4.84
C GLU A 131 15.90 -0.38 5.40
N ARG A 132 15.20 0.35 6.28
CA ARG A 132 15.83 1.47 6.99
C ARG A 132 16.79 1.01 8.10
N GLU A 133 16.67 -0.24 8.53
CA GLU A 133 17.55 -0.90 9.49
C GLU A 133 17.73 -2.38 9.08
N LYS A 134 18.78 -3.08 9.57
CA LYS A 134 18.90 -4.54 9.41
C LYS A 134 17.77 -5.20 10.19
N VAL A 135 16.69 -5.55 9.49
CA VAL A 135 15.53 -6.19 10.11
C VAL A 135 15.82 -7.68 10.28
N LEU A 136 15.99 -8.12 11.53
CA LEU A 136 15.76 -9.52 11.87
C LEU A 136 14.25 -9.67 12.03
N TYR A 137 13.62 -10.35 11.07
CA TYR A 137 12.20 -10.67 11.18
C TYR A 137 11.97 -11.57 12.38
N SER A 138 10.91 -11.28 13.14
CA SER A 138 10.37 -12.22 14.10
C SER A 138 9.80 -13.45 13.39
N LYS A 139 9.69 -14.58 14.12
CA LYS A 139 9.08 -15.80 13.60
C LYS A 139 7.67 -15.57 13.02
N ASN A 140 6.90 -14.68 13.64
CA ASN A 140 5.55 -14.33 13.19
C ASN A 140 5.56 -13.55 11.87
N GLU A 141 6.49 -12.61 11.70
CA GLU A 141 6.66 -11.87 10.45
C GLU A 141 7.08 -12.79 9.31
N GLU A 142 8.01 -13.73 9.57
CA GLU A 142 8.38 -14.74 8.57
C GLU A 142 7.22 -15.65 8.16
N GLU A 143 6.40 -16.08 9.12
CA GLU A 143 5.22 -16.90 8.86
C GLU A 143 4.18 -16.12 8.03
N ASN A 144 3.96 -14.85 8.37
CA ASN A 144 3.06 -13.99 7.59
C ASN A 144 3.62 -13.68 6.19
N LEU A 145 4.93 -13.49 6.03
CA LEU A 145 5.54 -13.36 4.70
C LEU A 145 5.33 -14.62 3.86
N LYS A 146 5.51 -15.82 4.43
CA LYS A 146 5.21 -17.09 3.76
C LYS A 146 3.73 -17.18 3.37
N ARG A 147 2.84 -16.79 4.28
CA ARG A 147 1.39 -16.76 4.04
C ARG A 147 1.01 -15.81 2.89
N LEU A 148 1.55 -14.60 2.87
CA LEU A 148 1.30 -13.62 1.80
C LEU A 148 1.79 -14.13 0.45
N ARG A 149 3.01 -14.69 0.40
CA ARG A 149 3.58 -15.30 -0.81
C ARG A 149 2.72 -16.46 -1.32
N ALA A 150 2.19 -17.30 -0.44
CA ALA A 150 1.28 -18.39 -0.81
C ALA A 150 -0.02 -17.89 -1.47
N HIS A 151 -0.42 -16.64 -1.24
CA HIS A 151 -1.56 -15.99 -1.89
C HIS A 151 -1.18 -15.22 -3.17
N GLY A 152 0.07 -15.34 -3.63
CA GLY A 152 0.55 -14.70 -4.86
C GLY A 152 0.99 -13.25 -4.71
N ILE A 153 1.06 -12.75 -3.47
CA ILE A 153 1.60 -11.41 -3.17
C ILE A 153 3.12 -11.49 -3.31
N LYS A 154 3.69 -10.51 -4.01
CA LYS A 154 5.14 -10.40 -4.16
C LYS A 154 5.72 -9.54 -3.03
N ILE A 155 6.93 -9.88 -2.62
CA ILE A 155 7.70 -9.11 -1.63
C ILE A 155 8.96 -8.65 -2.34
N SER A 156 9.26 -7.35 -2.26
CA SER A 156 10.46 -6.74 -2.83
C SER A 156 11.21 -5.93 -1.78
#